data_AF-A0A9E2D1B6-F1
#
_entry.id   AF-A0A9E2D1B6-F1
#
_cell.length_a   1.000
_cell.length_b   1.000
_cell.length_c   1.000
_cell.angle_alpha   90.00
_cell.angle_beta   90.00
_cell.angle_gamma   90.00
#
_symmetry.space_group_name_H-M   'P 1'
#
loop_
_entity.id
_entity.type
_entity.pdbx_description
1 polymer ?
#
loop_
_entity_poly.entity_id
_entity_poly.type
_entity_poly.pdbx_seq_one_letter_code
_entity_poly.pdbx_strand_id
1 'polypeptide(L)'
;MLDLLRVGGRCAVIVPEGVLFGNTDGHVKLRKELLTEHLVEGIISLPAGVFQPYTGVKTSILVFQKETRKEDKGKWKQGGRPRTENVWFYEVGEEAFTLDAKRSERRGQNNDFWDMLVKFKARHTPDQDELNYFQPQYRTERWRMVDAFTMATFSDHPEVVSEKDQVRSIAELFPDLPADPEAAYAQIIQEQQPILDGLALTVINNVASDVARKAKAINDKEKRAVLAEKAMKKAASAFRSLCEKHKGCFDKDEKIALGLYQKAYQAASLAAVEMYTPQLLEGISIKHKDYDQAELLEALSNVASVFAKLDGYDVVLRTLEVFKKNVALKEAKHWTAPVRVYAVNDEWASEDGKVNGSHDEKGEIRPEYLAVIQLYDDKDNLIEELLDPDCIEARNWNLSAGQYKPFNFAAIKSDKSVAEMIRELQSQEKKIIDGLGKLLAMVEGIK
;
A
#
# COMPACT_ATOMS: atom_id res chain seq x y z
N MET A 1 -18.83 -22.01 -17.15
CA MET A 1 -18.86 -21.72 -15.69
C MET A 1 -20.29 -21.51 -15.21
N LEU A 2 -21.02 -20.53 -15.75
CA LEU A 2 -22.41 -20.26 -15.41
C LEU A 2 -23.33 -21.50 -15.49
N ASP A 3 -23.17 -22.33 -16.52
CA ASP A 3 -23.92 -23.58 -16.67
C ASP A 3 -23.62 -24.63 -15.59
N LEU A 4 -22.40 -24.61 -15.03
CA LEU A 4 -21.93 -25.57 -14.02
C LEU A 4 -22.38 -25.19 -12.61
N LEU A 5 -22.70 -23.91 -12.37
CA LEU A 5 -23.21 -23.47 -11.08
C LEU A 5 -24.63 -24.02 -10.84
N ARG A 6 -24.90 -24.41 -9.60
CA ARG A 6 -26.28 -24.59 -9.11
C ARG A 6 -26.95 -23.23 -8.99
N VAL A 7 -28.28 -23.18 -9.02
CA VAL A 7 -29.01 -21.93 -8.71
C VAL A 7 -28.69 -21.51 -7.27
N GLY A 8 -28.48 -20.21 -7.05
CA GLY A 8 -27.92 -19.61 -5.85
C GLY A 8 -26.39 -19.71 -5.74
N GLY A 9 -25.73 -20.45 -6.65
CA GLY A 9 -24.28 -20.59 -6.67
C GLY A 9 -23.59 -19.30 -7.09
N ARG A 10 -22.51 -18.94 -6.38
CA ARG A 10 -21.69 -17.75 -6.63
C ARG A 10 -20.38 -18.10 -7.32
N CYS A 11 -19.87 -17.19 -8.14
CA CYS A 11 -18.61 -17.34 -8.85
C CYS A 11 -17.88 -15.99 -8.94
N ALA A 12 -16.57 -16.03 -8.78
CA ALA A 12 -15.66 -14.94 -9.11
C ALA A 12 -14.71 -15.44 -10.21
N VAL A 13 -14.59 -14.69 -11.30
CA VAL A 13 -13.77 -15.08 -12.46
C VAL A 13 -12.95 -13.89 -12.94
N ILE A 14 -11.67 -14.13 -13.25
CA ILE A 14 -10.81 -13.14 -13.88
C ILE A 14 -11.03 -13.22 -15.40
N VAL A 15 -11.39 -12.09 -16.00
CA VAL A 15 -11.62 -11.96 -17.44
C VAL A 15 -10.80 -10.82 -18.03
N PRO A 16 -10.38 -10.89 -19.30
CA PRO A 16 -9.91 -9.72 -20.02
C PRO A 16 -11.00 -8.64 -20.05
N GLU A 17 -10.61 -7.37 -19.90
CA GLU A 17 -11.58 -6.27 -19.86
C GLU A 17 -12.43 -6.17 -21.14
N GLY A 18 -11.90 -6.65 -22.27
CA GLY A 18 -12.64 -6.75 -23.54
C GLY A 18 -13.94 -7.55 -23.47
N VAL A 19 -14.08 -8.49 -22.53
CA VAL A 19 -15.37 -9.19 -22.30
C VAL A 19 -16.44 -8.22 -21.76
N LEU A 20 -16.01 -7.22 -20.98
CA LEU A 20 -16.88 -6.26 -20.31
C LEU A 20 -17.36 -5.13 -21.23
N PHE A 21 -16.64 -4.81 -22.31
CA PHE A 21 -17.01 -3.72 -23.22
C PHE A 21 -17.04 -4.10 -24.71
N GLY A 22 -16.67 -5.32 -25.09
CA GLY A 22 -16.62 -5.75 -26.48
C GLY A 22 -17.98 -5.65 -27.17
N ASN A 23 -17.98 -5.22 -28.43
CA ASN A 23 -19.18 -4.95 -29.23
C ASN A 23 -19.62 -6.11 -30.14
N THR A 24 -18.91 -7.25 -30.14
CA THR A 24 -19.39 -8.43 -30.88
C THR A 24 -20.68 -8.96 -30.26
N ASP A 25 -21.60 -9.48 -31.06
CA ASP A 25 -22.89 -10.03 -30.61
C ASP A 25 -22.76 -11.00 -29.42
N GLY A 26 -21.74 -11.86 -29.43
CA GLY A 26 -21.48 -12.80 -28.33
C GLY A 26 -21.16 -12.12 -26.99
N HIS A 27 -20.38 -11.03 -27.01
CA HIS A 27 -20.04 -10.27 -25.80
C HIS A 27 -21.26 -9.51 -25.26
N VAL A 28 -22.00 -8.83 -26.14
CA VAL A 28 -23.21 -8.09 -25.75
C VAL A 28 -24.25 -9.05 -25.18
N LYS A 29 -24.51 -10.18 -25.87
CA LYS A 29 -25.46 -11.20 -25.43
C LYS A 29 -25.08 -11.80 -24.07
N LEU A 30 -23.80 -12.04 -23.83
CA LEU A 30 -23.31 -12.54 -22.55
C LEU A 30 -23.59 -11.55 -21.41
N ARG A 31 -23.28 -10.25 -21.61
CA ARG A 31 -23.52 -9.23 -20.58
C ARG A 31 -25.01 -9.01 -20.33
N LYS A 32 -25.82 -9.01 -21.39
CA LYS A 32 -27.29 -9.01 -21.29
C LYS A 32 -27.77 -10.21 -20.46
N GLU A 33 -27.38 -11.44 -20.78
CA GLU A 33 -27.74 -12.65 -20.00
C GLU A 33 -27.31 -12.53 -18.52
N LEU A 34 -26.10 -12.06 -18.26
CA LEU A 34 -25.60 -11.90 -16.89
C LEU A 34 -26.46 -10.93 -16.06
N LEU A 35 -26.88 -9.81 -16.64
CA LEU A 35 -27.62 -8.76 -15.93
C LEU A 35 -29.13 -9.01 -15.88
N THR A 36 -29.70 -9.62 -16.93
CA THR A 36 -31.15 -9.87 -17.00
C THR A 36 -31.56 -11.18 -16.37
N GLU A 37 -30.72 -12.22 -16.43
CA GLU A 37 -31.06 -13.56 -15.94
C GLU A 37 -30.30 -13.98 -14.67
N HIS A 38 -29.28 -13.24 -14.29
CA HIS A 38 -28.45 -13.53 -13.12
C HIS A 38 -28.22 -12.27 -12.28
N LEU A 39 -27.50 -12.43 -11.16
CA LEU A 39 -27.16 -11.34 -10.27
C LEU A 39 -25.66 -11.06 -10.38
N VAL A 40 -25.29 -9.95 -11.02
CA VAL A 40 -23.91 -9.46 -11.02
C VAL A 40 -23.71 -8.61 -9.77
N GLU A 41 -22.88 -9.09 -8.86
CA GLU A 41 -22.67 -8.41 -7.57
C GLU A 41 -21.60 -7.34 -7.64
N GLY A 42 -20.60 -7.52 -8.51
CA GLY A 42 -19.64 -6.47 -8.76
C GLY A 42 -18.53 -6.80 -9.75
N ILE A 43 -17.85 -5.73 -10.18
CA ILE A 43 -16.73 -5.75 -11.12
C ILE A 43 -15.54 -5.08 -10.46
N ILE A 44 -14.43 -5.80 -10.33
CA ILE A 44 -13.17 -5.26 -9.82
C ILE A 44 -12.20 -5.09 -10.98
N SER A 45 -11.95 -3.85 -11.37
CA SER A 45 -10.98 -3.48 -12.39
C SER A 45 -9.57 -3.60 -11.82
N LEU A 46 -8.72 -4.41 -12.48
CA LEU A 46 -7.33 -4.59 -12.09
C LEU A 46 -6.43 -3.69 -12.97
N PRO A 47 -5.28 -3.23 -12.46
CA PRO A 47 -4.38 -2.43 -13.28
C PRO A 47 -3.72 -3.27 -14.38
N ALA A 48 -3.34 -2.62 -15.48
CA ALA A 48 -2.54 -3.29 -16.50
C ALA A 48 -1.17 -3.69 -15.90
N GLY A 49 -0.70 -4.89 -16.21
CA GLY A 49 0.59 -5.38 -15.73
C GLY A 49 0.52 -6.35 -14.53
N VAL A 50 -0.65 -6.57 -13.94
CA VAL A 50 -0.86 -7.52 -12.82
C VAL A 50 -0.36 -8.94 -13.17
N PHE A 51 -0.53 -9.35 -14.42
CA PHE A 51 -0.15 -10.68 -14.91
C PHE A 51 1.15 -10.68 -15.72
N GLN A 52 1.98 -9.64 -15.60
CA GLN A 52 3.34 -9.68 -16.16
C GLN A 52 4.18 -10.76 -15.45
N PRO A 53 5.16 -11.39 -16.12
CA PRO A 53 5.58 -11.18 -17.52
C PRO A 53 4.70 -11.90 -18.56
N TYR A 54 3.64 -12.60 -18.16
CA TYR A 54 2.84 -13.43 -19.07
C TYR A 54 1.97 -12.59 -20.01
N THR A 55 1.34 -11.53 -19.50
CA THR A 55 0.52 -10.63 -20.31
C THR A 55 0.43 -9.24 -19.70
N GLY A 56 0.46 -8.22 -20.56
CA GLY A 56 0.16 -6.83 -20.21
C GLY A 56 -1.32 -6.46 -20.32
N VAL A 57 -2.18 -7.40 -20.72
CA VAL A 57 -3.62 -7.16 -20.90
C VAL A 57 -4.27 -6.78 -19.58
N LYS A 58 -5.06 -5.70 -19.61
CA LYS A 58 -5.89 -5.28 -18.48
C LYS A 58 -7.04 -6.27 -18.27
N THR A 59 -7.26 -6.63 -17.02
CA THR A 59 -8.21 -7.67 -16.63
C THR A 59 -9.14 -7.15 -15.54
N SER A 60 -10.20 -7.89 -15.27
CA SER A 60 -11.14 -7.57 -14.20
C SER A 60 -11.65 -8.84 -13.56
N ILE A 61 -12.02 -8.75 -12.28
CA ILE A 61 -12.70 -9.82 -11.55
C ILE A 61 -14.19 -9.55 -11.63
N LEU A 62 -14.93 -10.47 -12.27
CA LEU A 62 -16.39 -10.46 -12.35
C LEU A 62 -16.95 -11.37 -11.25
N VAL A 63 -17.79 -10.82 -10.37
CA VAL A 63 -18.46 -11.56 -9.28
C VAL A 63 -19.95 -11.62 -9.57
N PHE A 64 -20.49 -12.84 -9.65
CA PHE A 64 -21.91 -13.05 -9.96
C PHE A 64 -22.50 -14.28 -9.28
N GLN A 65 -23.81 -14.31 -9.16
CA GLN A 65 -24.63 -15.39 -8.61
C GLN A 65 -25.64 -15.87 -9.66
N LYS A 66 -25.76 -17.18 -9.82
CA LYS A 66 -26.72 -17.78 -10.75
C LYS A 66 -28.12 -17.79 -10.16
N GLU A 67 -29.03 -17.02 -10.75
CA GLU A 67 -30.45 -17.01 -10.33
C GLU A 67 -31.37 -17.85 -11.22
N THR A 68 -31.06 -17.99 -12.51
CA THR A 68 -31.93 -18.67 -13.48
C THR A 68 -31.43 -20.08 -13.78
N ARG A 69 -32.36 -21.04 -13.87
CA ARG A 69 -32.05 -22.43 -14.27
C ARG A 69 -31.71 -22.49 -15.75
N LYS A 70 -30.97 -23.53 -16.16
CA LYS A 70 -30.56 -23.70 -17.56
C LYS A 70 -31.77 -23.86 -18.49
N GLU A 71 -32.80 -24.57 -18.05
CA GLU A 71 -34.08 -24.76 -18.78
C GLU A 71 -34.94 -23.50 -18.90
N ASP A 72 -34.66 -22.48 -18.08
CA ASP A 72 -35.40 -21.22 -18.05
C ASP A 72 -34.65 -20.09 -18.76
N LYS A 73 -33.48 -20.37 -19.34
CA LYS A 73 -32.70 -19.39 -20.10
C LYS A 73 -33.47 -18.90 -21.33
N GLY A 74 -33.38 -17.61 -21.60
CA GLY A 74 -34.07 -16.96 -22.72
C GLY A 74 -35.57 -16.75 -22.48
N LYS A 75 -36.10 -17.07 -21.29
CA LYS A 75 -37.50 -16.76 -20.92
C LYS A 75 -37.68 -15.32 -20.46
N TRP A 76 -36.59 -14.57 -20.25
CA TRP A 76 -36.67 -13.14 -20.00
C TRP A 76 -37.23 -12.45 -21.25
N LYS A 77 -38.39 -11.81 -21.10
CA LYS A 77 -39.00 -11.02 -22.16
C LYS A 77 -38.28 -9.69 -22.27
N GLN A 78 -38.05 -9.21 -23.49
CA GLN A 78 -37.57 -7.85 -23.74
C GLN A 78 -38.46 -6.84 -23.01
N GLY A 79 -37.84 -5.86 -22.35
CA GLY A 79 -38.52 -4.90 -21.48
C GLY A 79 -38.79 -5.40 -20.06
N GLY A 80 -38.64 -6.70 -19.76
CA GLY A 80 -38.74 -7.23 -18.40
C GLY A 80 -37.71 -6.58 -17.46
N ARG A 81 -38.01 -6.51 -16.16
CA ARG A 81 -37.07 -5.96 -15.17
C ARG A 81 -35.79 -6.81 -15.16
N PRO A 82 -34.58 -6.22 -15.30
CA PRO A 82 -33.33 -6.95 -15.13
C PRO A 82 -33.26 -7.55 -13.72
N ARG A 83 -32.67 -8.75 -13.58
CA ARG A 83 -32.50 -9.36 -12.25
C ARG A 83 -31.45 -8.65 -11.42
N THR A 84 -30.40 -8.15 -12.06
CA THR A 84 -29.45 -7.24 -11.42
C THR A 84 -30.01 -5.83 -11.47
N GLU A 85 -30.21 -5.22 -10.30
CA GLU A 85 -30.67 -3.82 -10.23
C GLU A 85 -29.51 -2.84 -10.31
N ASN A 86 -28.42 -3.16 -9.60
CA ASN A 86 -27.25 -2.31 -9.44
C ASN A 86 -25.98 -3.17 -9.50
N VAL A 87 -24.92 -2.65 -10.09
CA VAL A 87 -23.60 -3.29 -10.12
C VAL A 87 -22.61 -2.43 -9.34
N TRP A 88 -21.90 -3.05 -8.40
CA TRP A 88 -20.84 -2.40 -7.64
C TRP A 88 -19.50 -2.50 -8.39
N PHE A 89 -18.78 -1.40 -8.50
CA PHE A 89 -17.49 -1.32 -9.17
C PHE A 89 -16.39 -0.99 -8.18
N TYR A 90 -15.20 -1.54 -8.39
CA TYR A 90 -14.00 -1.14 -7.65
C TYR A 90 -12.79 -1.08 -8.59
N GLU A 91 -12.00 -0.02 -8.49
CA GLU A 91 -10.77 0.15 -9.26
C GLU A 91 -9.54 -0.05 -8.37
N VAL A 92 -8.84 -1.16 -8.60
CA VAL A 92 -7.54 -1.45 -7.99
C VAL A 92 -6.47 -0.66 -8.74
N GLY A 93 -5.71 0.16 -8.03
CA GLY A 93 -4.52 0.84 -8.53
C GLY A 93 -3.23 0.28 -7.95
N GLU A 94 -3.27 -0.15 -6.69
CA GLU A 94 -2.10 -0.64 -5.94
C GLU A 94 -2.39 -2.03 -5.37
N GLU A 95 -1.51 -2.99 -5.64
CA GLU A 95 -1.66 -4.39 -5.18
C GLU A 95 -0.42 -4.92 -4.43
N ALA A 96 0.42 -4.02 -3.90
CA ALA A 96 1.70 -4.35 -3.26
C ALA A 96 2.71 -5.14 -4.12
N PHE A 97 2.61 -5.05 -5.45
CA PHE A 97 3.63 -5.53 -6.39
C PHE A 97 3.95 -4.44 -7.43
N THR A 98 5.16 -4.43 -7.99
CA THR A 98 5.43 -3.63 -9.19
C THR A 98 4.61 -4.17 -10.36
N LEU A 99 4.15 -3.29 -11.25
CA LEU A 99 3.38 -3.67 -12.45
C LEU A 99 4.28 -3.95 -13.67
N ASP A 100 5.59 -4.08 -13.44
CA ASP A 100 6.58 -4.41 -14.45
C ASP A 100 6.77 -5.93 -14.58
N ALA A 101 7.56 -6.34 -15.58
CA ALA A 101 7.89 -7.74 -15.83
C ALA A 101 8.54 -8.47 -14.65
N LYS A 102 9.15 -7.74 -13.71
CA LYS A 102 9.83 -8.33 -12.56
C LYS A 102 8.87 -8.71 -11.45
N ARG A 103 7.71 -8.04 -11.35
CA ARG A 103 6.71 -8.26 -10.29
C ARG A 103 7.36 -8.33 -8.90
N SER A 104 8.18 -7.33 -8.59
CA SER A 104 8.84 -7.23 -7.28
C SER A 104 7.81 -6.88 -6.22
N GLU A 105 7.83 -7.63 -5.11
CA GLU A 105 6.96 -7.39 -3.96
C GLU A 105 7.29 -6.03 -3.31
N ARG A 106 6.24 -5.27 -2.99
CA ARG A 106 6.31 -3.96 -2.34
C ARG A 106 5.68 -4.05 -0.94
N ARG A 107 6.30 -4.85 -0.07
CA ARG A 107 5.82 -5.05 1.33
C ARG A 107 5.69 -3.71 2.06
N GLY A 108 4.66 -3.59 2.89
CA GLY A 108 4.37 -2.37 3.64
C GLY A 108 3.77 -1.22 2.82
N GLN A 109 3.66 -1.37 1.49
CA GLN A 109 2.95 -0.39 0.66
C GLN A 109 1.44 -0.65 0.65
N ASN A 110 0.72 0.34 0.12
CA ASN A 110 -0.72 0.26 -0.07
C ASN A 110 -1.12 -0.95 -0.92
N ASN A 111 -2.17 -1.64 -0.50
CA ASN A 111 -2.79 -2.73 -1.23
C ASN A 111 -4.31 -2.57 -1.18
N ASP A 112 -4.89 -2.18 -2.30
CA ASP A 112 -6.31 -1.86 -2.43
C ASP A 112 -7.23 -3.05 -2.21
N PHE A 113 -6.74 -4.29 -2.29
CA PHE A 113 -7.56 -5.46 -2.02
C PHE A 113 -8.10 -5.47 -0.58
N TRP A 114 -7.38 -4.89 0.39
CA TRP A 114 -7.87 -4.78 1.77
C TRP A 114 -9.05 -3.81 1.87
N ASP A 115 -8.94 -2.66 1.23
CA ASP A 115 -10.01 -1.66 1.15
C ASP A 115 -11.25 -2.22 0.44
N MET A 116 -11.01 -2.85 -0.71
CA MET A 116 -12.03 -3.54 -1.50
C MET A 116 -12.77 -4.60 -0.69
N LEU A 117 -12.09 -5.43 0.11
CA LEU A 117 -12.73 -6.47 0.91
C LEU A 117 -13.68 -5.89 1.97
N VAL A 118 -13.26 -4.81 2.63
CA VAL A 118 -14.10 -4.13 3.64
C VAL A 118 -15.32 -3.52 2.97
N LYS A 119 -15.12 -2.76 1.89
CA LYS A 119 -16.19 -2.05 1.18
C LYS A 119 -17.12 -2.98 0.41
N PHE A 120 -16.61 -4.05 -0.18
CA PHE A 120 -17.44 -5.05 -0.84
C PHE A 120 -18.42 -5.68 0.14
N LYS A 121 -17.98 -6.05 1.36
CA LYS A 121 -18.89 -6.59 2.38
C LYS A 121 -19.97 -5.60 2.79
N ALA A 122 -19.64 -4.31 2.80
CA ALA A 122 -20.54 -3.26 3.21
C ALA A 122 -21.29 -2.57 2.04
N ARG A 123 -21.17 -3.07 0.80
CA ARG A 123 -21.67 -2.42 -0.43
C ARG A 123 -23.18 -2.12 -0.48
N HIS A 124 -23.98 -2.77 0.38
CA HIS A 124 -25.42 -2.52 0.50
C HIS A 124 -25.78 -1.61 1.68
N THR A 125 -24.79 -1.09 2.39
CA THR A 125 -24.98 -0.19 3.54
C THR A 125 -25.03 1.25 3.03
N PRO A 126 -26.06 2.03 3.36
CA PRO A 126 -26.10 3.46 3.04
C PRO A 126 -25.02 4.23 3.81
N ASP A 127 -24.69 5.44 3.33
CA ASP A 127 -23.86 6.43 4.03
C ASP A 127 -22.41 6.05 4.34
N GLN A 128 -21.80 5.19 3.51
CA GLN A 128 -20.36 4.96 3.59
C GLN A 128 -19.58 6.09 2.90
N ASP A 129 -18.70 6.74 3.65
CA ASP A 129 -17.73 7.67 3.06
C ASP A 129 -16.76 6.91 2.15
N GLU A 130 -16.91 7.12 0.84
CA GLU A 130 -16.18 6.44 -0.24
C GLU A 130 -14.67 6.74 -0.21
N LEU A 131 -14.28 7.85 0.42
CA LEU A 131 -12.89 8.28 0.58
C LEU A 131 -12.20 7.59 1.76
N ASN A 132 -12.91 6.84 2.60
CA ASN A 132 -12.28 6.00 3.58
C ASN A 132 -11.31 5.02 2.91
N TYR A 133 -10.18 4.75 3.56
CA TYR A 133 -9.19 3.80 3.06
C TYR A 133 -8.80 2.81 4.14
N PHE A 134 -8.91 1.51 3.86
CA PHE A 134 -8.61 0.46 4.84
C PHE A 134 -7.36 -0.31 4.48
N GLN A 135 -6.44 -0.47 5.43
CA GLN A 135 -5.19 -1.24 5.29
C GLN A 135 -4.88 -1.98 6.60
N PRO A 136 -4.21 -3.14 6.55
CA PRO A 136 -3.58 -3.69 7.74
C PRO A 136 -2.43 -2.78 8.16
N GLN A 137 -2.10 -2.84 9.45
CA GLN A 137 -0.86 -2.25 9.95
C GLN A 137 0.30 -3.20 9.67
N TYR A 138 1.40 -2.65 9.17
CA TYR A 138 2.66 -3.34 8.96
C TYR A 138 3.66 -2.91 10.00
N ARG A 139 4.51 -3.84 10.42
CA ARG A 139 5.66 -3.55 11.27
C ARG A 139 6.81 -4.46 10.87
N THR A 140 8.02 -3.95 10.97
CA THR A 140 9.21 -4.76 10.79
C THR A 140 9.64 -5.26 12.16
N GLU A 141 9.99 -6.52 12.22
CA GLU A 141 10.61 -7.12 13.40
C GLU A 141 11.85 -7.87 12.96
N ARG A 142 12.81 -8.00 13.87
CA ARG A 142 14.02 -8.77 13.60
C ARG A 142 13.93 -10.15 14.21
N TRP A 143 14.26 -11.17 13.41
CA TRP A 143 14.05 -12.58 13.72
C TRP A 143 15.35 -13.34 13.55
N ARG A 144 15.56 -14.38 14.34
CA ARG A 144 16.71 -15.26 14.22
C ARG A 144 16.34 -16.72 14.43
N MET A 145 17.11 -17.59 13.81
CA MET A 145 17.09 -19.02 14.11
C MET A 145 17.85 -19.28 15.40
N VAL A 146 17.29 -20.10 16.29
CA VAL A 146 17.96 -20.57 17.50
C VAL A 146 18.68 -21.87 17.19
N ASP A 147 19.82 -21.73 16.53
CA ASP A 147 20.70 -22.83 16.16
C ASP A 147 21.74 -23.13 17.24
N ALA A 148 22.61 -24.12 16.99
CA ALA A 148 23.65 -24.52 17.94
C ALA A 148 24.64 -23.37 18.24
N PHE A 149 24.92 -22.50 17.27
CA PHE A 149 25.77 -21.33 17.46
C PHE A 149 25.11 -20.31 18.39
N THR A 150 23.85 -19.95 18.12
CA THR A 150 23.05 -19.06 18.95
C THR A 150 23.00 -19.52 20.40
N MET A 151 22.72 -20.82 20.62
CA MET A 151 22.66 -21.36 21.97
C MET A 151 24.03 -21.38 22.66
N ALA A 152 25.12 -21.55 21.92
CA ALA A 152 26.46 -21.48 22.50
C ALA A 152 26.82 -20.05 22.93
N THR A 153 26.43 -19.05 22.14
CA THR A 153 26.67 -17.63 22.44
C THR A 153 25.81 -17.13 23.61
N PHE A 154 24.57 -17.60 23.73
CA PHE A 154 23.59 -17.16 24.73
C PHE A 154 23.15 -18.30 25.67
N SER A 155 24.10 -19.14 26.08
CA SER A 155 23.83 -20.32 26.91
C SER A 155 23.26 -19.99 28.30
N ASP A 156 23.46 -18.76 28.75
CA ASP A 156 22.97 -18.17 29.99
C ASP A 156 21.57 -17.57 29.89
N HIS A 157 20.98 -17.52 28.69
CA HIS A 157 19.62 -17.02 28.44
C HIS A 157 18.60 -18.17 28.34
N PRO A 158 17.76 -18.41 29.38
CA PRO A 158 16.78 -19.50 29.38
C PRO A 158 15.78 -19.43 28.22
N GLU A 159 15.36 -18.23 27.85
CA GLU A 159 14.43 -17.97 26.74
C GLU A 159 15.02 -18.49 25.42
N VAL A 160 16.32 -18.23 25.17
CA VAL A 160 17.03 -18.73 24.00
C VAL A 160 17.14 -20.25 24.04
N VAL A 161 17.59 -20.81 25.16
CA VAL A 161 17.82 -22.27 25.27
C VAL A 161 16.53 -23.07 25.12
N SER A 162 15.39 -22.52 25.55
CA SER A 162 14.08 -23.17 25.45
C SER A 162 13.53 -23.27 24.01
N GLU A 163 14.03 -22.44 23.10
CA GLU A 163 13.53 -22.27 21.74
C GLU A 163 14.39 -22.97 20.69
N LYS A 164 15.11 -24.03 21.09
CA LYS A 164 16.01 -24.77 20.20
C LYS A 164 15.34 -25.18 18.89
N ASP A 165 16.05 -24.94 17.79
CA ASP A 165 15.62 -25.23 16.42
C ASP A 165 14.35 -24.46 15.99
N GLN A 166 14.02 -23.36 16.66
CA GLN A 166 12.92 -22.46 16.29
C GLN A 166 13.43 -21.15 15.70
N VAL A 167 12.61 -20.53 14.85
CA VAL A 167 12.79 -19.14 14.42
C VAL A 167 11.90 -18.26 15.27
N ARG A 168 12.50 -17.33 16.01
CA ARG A 168 11.79 -16.42 16.92
C ARG A 168 12.19 -14.98 16.69
N SER A 169 11.33 -14.05 17.12
CA SER A 169 11.69 -12.63 17.13
C SER A 169 12.75 -12.35 18.20
N ILE A 170 13.59 -11.35 17.97
CA ILE A 170 14.62 -10.95 18.93
C ILE A 170 13.97 -10.48 20.24
N ALA A 171 12.82 -9.79 20.18
CA ALA A 171 12.11 -9.34 21.38
C ALA A 171 11.52 -10.49 22.22
N GLU A 172 11.26 -11.65 21.61
CA GLU A 172 10.85 -12.84 22.37
C GLU A 172 12.04 -13.55 23.02
N LEU A 173 13.19 -13.57 22.34
CA LEU A 173 14.42 -14.18 22.85
C LEU A 173 15.13 -13.31 23.89
N PHE A 174 14.99 -11.99 23.76
CA PHE A 174 15.60 -10.98 24.61
C PHE A 174 14.54 -9.93 24.97
N PRO A 175 13.71 -10.17 26.01
CA PRO A 175 12.58 -9.31 26.38
C PRO A 175 12.96 -7.87 26.76
N ASP A 176 14.25 -7.64 27.04
CA ASP A 176 14.88 -6.34 27.26
C ASP A 176 14.99 -5.48 26.00
N LEU A 177 14.84 -6.06 24.81
CA LEU A 177 14.93 -5.37 23.53
C LEU A 177 13.55 -5.15 22.86
N PRO A 178 13.34 -4.00 22.21
CA PRO A 178 12.12 -3.75 21.46
C PRO A 178 12.06 -4.62 20.20
N ALA A 179 10.83 -4.88 19.73
CA ALA A 179 10.60 -5.66 18.52
C ALA A 179 11.00 -4.92 17.23
N ASP A 180 10.89 -3.59 17.24
CA ASP A 180 11.32 -2.74 16.12
C ASP A 180 12.86 -2.77 16.00
N PRO A 181 13.41 -3.14 14.83
CA PRO A 181 14.86 -3.30 14.66
C PRO A 181 15.63 -2.02 14.93
N GLU A 182 15.16 -0.88 14.42
CA GLU A 182 15.86 0.40 14.58
C GLU A 182 15.87 0.86 16.04
N ALA A 183 14.75 0.68 16.75
CA ALA A 183 14.68 0.91 18.19
C ALA A 183 15.66 -0.01 18.96
N ALA A 184 15.76 -1.28 18.58
CA ALA A 184 16.67 -2.24 19.23
C ALA A 184 18.14 -1.86 19.00
N TYR A 185 18.49 -1.45 17.78
CA TYR A 185 19.82 -0.95 17.45
C TYR A 185 20.17 0.30 18.27
N ALA A 186 19.25 1.26 18.31
CA ALA A 186 19.44 2.50 19.05
C ALA A 186 19.64 2.24 20.56
N GLN A 187 18.84 1.36 21.15
CA GLN A 187 18.95 1.00 22.56
C GLN A 187 20.32 0.37 22.87
N ILE A 188 20.75 -0.64 22.09
CA ILE A 188 22.05 -1.30 22.31
C ILE A 188 23.20 -0.29 22.17
N ILE A 189 23.17 0.57 21.15
CA ILE A 189 24.22 1.59 20.98
C ILE A 189 24.22 2.55 22.17
N GLN A 190 23.06 3.02 22.59
CA GLN A 190 22.93 3.95 23.72
C GLN A 190 23.48 3.37 25.03
N GLU A 191 23.23 2.09 25.29
CA GLU A 191 23.68 1.40 26.51
C GLU A 191 25.15 1.01 26.46
N GLN A 192 25.64 0.53 25.31
CA GLN A 192 26.97 -0.07 25.20
C GLN A 192 28.07 0.91 24.76
N GLN A 193 27.73 2.02 24.08
CA GLN A 193 28.71 3.00 23.63
C GLN A 193 29.51 3.62 24.80
N PRO A 194 28.90 4.07 25.91
CA PRO A 194 29.65 4.63 27.05
C PRO A 194 30.63 3.63 27.68
N ILE A 195 30.26 2.34 27.68
CA ILE A 195 31.12 1.26 28.18
C ILE A 195 32.32 1.10 27.25
N LEU A 196 32.10 1.03 25.93
CA LEU A 196 33.18 0.97 24.93
C LEU A 196 34.09 2.19 25.02
N ASP A 197 33.55 3.38 25.20
CA ASP A 197 34.32 4.62 25.37
C ASP A 197 35.22 4.52 26.61
N GLY A 198 34.70 4.04 27.73
CA GLY A 198 35.48 3.81 28.96
C GLY A 198 36.61 2.79 28.78
N LEU A 199 36.33 1.68 28.09
CA LEU A 199 37.33 0.64 27.78
C LEU A 199 38.41 1.17 26.82
N ALA A 200 38.01 1.91 25.79
CA ALA A 200 38.93 2.54 24.85
C ALA A 200 39.84 3.55 25.55
N LEU A 201 39.29 4.39 26.43
CA LEU A 201 40.05 5.32 27.24
C LEU A 201 41.05 4.61 28.13
N THR A 202 40.67 3.50 28.76
CA THR A 202 41.55 2.72 29.64
C THR A 202 42.74 2.14 28.86
N VAL A 203 42.49 1.51 27.71
CA VAL A 203 43.54 0.92 26.88
C VAL A 203 44.45 1.99 26.28
N ILE A 204 43.89 3.08 25.76
CA ILE A 204 44.65 4.15 25.12
C ILE A 204 45.40 4.99 26.16
N ASN A 205 44.87 5.17 27.38
CA ASN A 205 45.54 5.88 28.47
C ASN A 205 46.93 5.32 28.75
N ASN A 206 47.08 3.98 28.78
CA ASN A 206 48.35 3.35 29.09
C ASN A 206 49.43 3.65 28.05
N VAL A 207 49.05 3.67 26.77
CA VAL A 207 49.95 4.09 25.70
C VAL A 207 50.20 5.60 25.78
N ALA A 208 49.17 6.40 26.07
CA ALA A 208 49.27 7.85 26.17
C ALA A 208 50.19 8.30 27.33
N SER A 209 50.14 7.66 28.50
CA SER A 209 51.01 7.96 29.64
C SER A 209 52.49 7.73 29.31
N ASP A 210 52.79 6.63 28.62
CA ASP A 210 54.15 6.29 28.19
C ASP A 210 54.69 7.29 27.16
N VAL A 211 53.84 7.72 26.23
CA VAL A 211 54.18 8.70 25.20
C VAL A 211 54.32 10.09 25.82
N ALA A 212 53.47 10.48 26.76
CA ALA A 212 53.56 11.76 27.47
C ALA A 212 54.92 11.93 28.17
N ARG A 213 55.42 10.87 28.82
CA ARG A 213 56.75 10.85 29.45
C ARG A 213 57.86 11.10 28.44
N LYS A 214 57.78 10.49 27.25
CA LYS A 214 58.77 10.67 26.16
C LYS A 214 58.65 12.04 25.49
N ALA A 215 57.43 12.51 25.27
CA ALA A 215 57.12 13.79 24.64
C ALA A 215 57.64 14.99 25.45
N LYS A 216 57.64 14.89 26.79
CA LYS A 216 58.19 15.91 27.70
C LYS A 216 59.69 16.18 27.50
N ALA A 217 60.44 15.18 27.02
CA ALA A 217 61.87 15.32 26.74
C ALA A 217 62.18 15.93 25.35
N ILE A 218 61.16 16.17 24.52
CA ILE A 218 61.31 16.69 23.16
C ILE A 218 60.93 18.17 23.15
N ASN A 219 61.88 19.07 22.90
CA ASN A 219 61.63 20.52 22.79
C ASN A 219 61.03 20.94 21.44
N ASP A 220 61.17 20.11 20.42
CA ASP A 220 60.68 20.36 19.05
C ASP A 220 59.19 19.99 18.93
N LYS A 221 58.35 21.00 18.66
CA LYS A 221 56.89 20.86 18.59
C LYS A 221 56.44 19.96 17.44
N GLU A 222 57.12 19.99 16.30
CA GLU A 222 56.78 19.14 15.14
C GLU A 222 57.13 17.68 15.43
N LYS A 223 58.31 17.41 15.99
CA LYS A 223 58.70 16.04 16.38
C LYS A 223 57.78 15.46 17.46
N ARG A 224 57.32 16.29 18.38
CA ARG A 224 56.34 15.88 19.40
C ARG A 224 55.00 15.52 18.77
N ALA A 225 54.52 16.31 17.81
CA ALA A 225 53.28 16.04 17.09
C ALA A 225 53.34 14.71 16.31
N VAL A 226 54.41 14.47 15.55
CA VAL A 226 54.61 13.22 14.80
C VAL A 226 54.66 12.00 15.72
N LEU A 227 55.33 12.12 16.88
CA LEU A 227 55.37 11.05 17.88
C LEU A 227 53.98 10.75 18.46
N ALA A 228 53.25 11.80 18.86
CA ALA A 228 51.93 11.68 19.46
C ALA A 228 50.94 11.03 18.47
N GLU A 229 50.86 11.55 17.24
CA GLU A 229 49.95 11.04 16.22
C GLU A 229 50.23 9.56 15.88
N LYS A 230 51.52 9.20 15.67
CA LYS A 230 51.91 7.82 15.36
C LYS A 230 51.57 6.88 16.51
N ALA A 231 51.79 7.29 17.76
CA ALA A 231 51.50 6.46 18.92
C ALA A 231 50.00 6.31 19.18
N MET A 232 49.22 7.38 19.05
CA MET A 232 47.76 7.35 19.20
C MET A 232 47.11 6.49 18.12
N LYS A 233 47.56 6.59 16.85
CA LYS A 233 47.11 5.70 15.77
C LYS A 233 47.41 4.23 16.07
N LYS A 234 48.58 3.92 16.64
CA LYS A 234 48.94 2.56 17.06
C LYS A 234 48.07 2.08 18.23
N ALA A 235 47.80 2.94 19.21
CA ALA A 235 46.95 2.63 20.37
C ALA A 235 45.51 2.33 19.94
N ALA A 236 44.93 3.16 19.08
CA ALA A 236 43.61 2.91 18.51
C ALA A 236 43.56 1.59 17.73
N SER A 237 44.58 1.30 16.91
CA SER A 237 44.68 0.02 16.20
C SER A 237 44.76 -1.18 17.15
N ALA A 238 45.50 -1.05 18.25
CA ALA A 238 45.59 -2.10 19.27
C ALA A 238 44.24 -2.35 19.96
N PHE A 239 43.52 -1.29 20.36
CA PHE A 239 42.18 -1.42 20.94
C PHE A 239 41.19 -2.07 19.97
N ARG A 240 41.18 -1.64 18.70
CA ARG A 240 40.36 -2.28 17.65
C ARG A 240 40.71 -3.76 17.49
N SER A 241 41.99 -4.10 17.49
CA SER A 241 42.45 -5.48 17.41
C SER A 241 42.02 -6.33 18.61
N LEU A 242 41.85 -5.74 19.81
CA LEU A 242 41.28 -6.45 20.95
C LEU A 242 39.79 -6.73 20.75
N CYS A 243 39.01 -5.72 20.33
CA CYS A 243 37.59 -5.88 20.00
C CYS A 243 37.37 -6.96 18.93
N GLU A 244 38.23 -6.99 17.91
CA GLU A 244 38.18 -7.93 16.79
C GLU A 244 38.37 -9.40 17.21
N LYS A 245 38.97 -9.68 18.38
CA LYS A 245 39.06 -11.05 18.91
C LYS A 245 37.70 -11.62 19.32
N HIS A 246 36.72 -10.76 19.61
CA HIS A 246 35.38 -11.16 20.04
C HIS A 246 34.39 -11.28 18.87
N LYS A 247 34.89 -11.26 17.62
CA LYS A 247 34.07 -11.53 16.43
C LYS A 247 33.40 -12.90 16.42
N GLY A 248 33.90 -13.85 17.21
CA GLY A 248 33.32 -15.18 17.34
C GLY A 248 31.93 -15.19 17.97
N CYS A 249 31.49 -14.10 18.62
CA CYS A 249 30.13 -13.96 19.15
C CYS A 249 29.08 -13.75 18.06
N PHE A 250 29.49 -13.31 16.85
CA PHE A 250 28.59 -12.95 15.77
C PHE A 250 28.45 -14.09 14.76
N ASP A 251 27.24 -14.24 14.23
CA ASP A 251 26.98 -15.12 13.10
C ASP A 251 27.79 -14.63 11.88
N LYS A 252 28.39 -15.57 11.14
CA LYS A 252 29.25 -15.25 9.99
C LYS A 252 28.45 -14.87 8.75
N ASP A 253 27.23 -15.37 8.65
CA ASP A 253 26.35 -15.10 7.51
C ASP A 253 25.63 -13.75 7.69
N GLU A 254 25.54 -13.27 8.93
CA GLU A 254 24.92 -11.99 9.27
C GLU A 254 25.94 -10.86 9.45
N LYS A 255 25.59 -9.67 8.95
CA LYS A 255 26.54 -8.53 8.91
C LYS A 255 26.09 -7.31 9.68
N ILE A 256 24.82 -7.24 10.06
CA ILE A 256 24.26 -6.04 10.68
C ILE A 256 24.83 -5.84 12.07
N ALA A 257 24.69 -6.83 12.96
CA ALA A 257 25.18 -6.74 14.34
C ALA A 257 26.69 -6.50 14.40
N LEU A 258 27.47 -7.29 13.66
CA LEU A 258 28.92 -7.11 13.57
C LEU A 258 29.28 -5.73 13.03
N GLY A 259 28.58 -5.25 12.00
CA GLY A 259 28.80 -3.92 11.44
C GLY A 259 28.51 -2.79 12.44
N LEU A 260 27.47 -2.92 13.26
CA LEU A 260 27.14 -1.98 14.33
C LEU A 260 28.22 -1.98 15.42
N TYR A 261 28.64 -3.17 15.88
CA TYR A 261 29.74 -3.32 16.84
C TYR A 261 31.04 -2.69 16.32
N GLN A 262 31.36 -2.93 15.05
CA GLN A 262 32.54 -2.34 14.40
C GLN A 262 32.51 -0.83 14.36
N LYS A 263 31.36 -0.24 14.01
CA LYS A 263 31.20 1.22 14.05
C LYS A 263 31.34 1.76 15.48
N ALA A 264 30.75 1.09 16.47
CA ALA A 264 30.77 1.50 17.86
C ALA A 264 32.19 1.53 18.45
N TYR A 265 32.97 0.45 18.28
CA TYR A 265 34.34 0.43 18.79
C TYR A 265 35.27 1.38 17.99
N GLN A 266 34.99 1.62 16.70
CA GLN A 266 35.73 2.58 15.90
C GLN A 266 35.51 4.00 16.40
N ALA A 267 34.26 4.36 16.69
CA ALA A 267 33.90 5.64 17.29
C ALA A 267 34.56 5.82 18.66
N ALA A 268 34.48 4.81 19.54
CA ALA A 268 35.13 4.84 20.85
C ALA A 268 36.65 5.06 20.77
N SER A 269 37.30 4.33 19.85
CA SER A 269 38.74 4.47 19.62
C SER A 269 39.13 5.86 19.11
N LEU A 270 38.27 6.49 18.29
CA LEU A 270 38.49 7.82 17.74
C LEU A 270 38.32 8.89 18.83
N ALA A 271 37.23 8.83 19.60
CA ALA A 271 36.95 9.75 20.69
C ALA A 271 38.08 9.74 21.75
N ALA A 272 38.59 8.57 22.11
CA ALA A 272 39.72 8.45 23.02
C ALA A 272 41.03 9.05 22.45
N VAL A 273 41.28 8.90 21.15
CA VAL A 273 42.43 9.55 20.48
C VAL A 273 42.28 11.07 20.48
N GLU A 274 41.09 11.57 20.15
CA GLU A 274 40.79 13.02 20.15
C GLU A 274 40.94 13.63 21.55
N MET A 275 40.63 12.88 22.61
CA MET A 275 40.82 13.31 23.99
C MET A 275 42.30 13.45 24.38
N TYR A 276 43.15 12.49 24.02
CA TYR A 276 44.55 12.46 24.46
C TYR A 276 45.52 13.21 23.55
N THR A 277 45.21 13.36 22.26
CA THR A 277 46.11 14.00 21.28
C THR A 277 46.48 15.45 21.66
N PRO A 278 45.53 16.34 22.03
CA PRO A 278 45.86 17.71 22.44
C PRO A 278 46.77 17.76 23.69
N GLN A 279 46.48 16.92 24.68
CA GLN A 279 47.26 16.83 25.92
C GLN A 279 48.73 16.46 25.66
N LEU A 280 48.96 15.53 24.71
CA LEU A 280 50.30 15.13 24.30
C LEU A 280 51.04 16.23 23.54
N LEU A 281 50.35 17.01 22.71
CA LEU A 281 50.93 18.15 21.99
C LEU A 281 51.40 19.24 22.96
N GLU A 282 50.59 19.51 23.98
CA GLU A 282 50.90 20.50 25.03
C GLU A 282 51.94 19.99 26.04
N GLY A 283 52.30 18.70 26.01
CA GLY A 283 53.27 18.11 26.92
C GLY A 283 52.72 17.93 28.34
N ILE A 284 51.39 17.84 28.47
CA ILE A 284 50.71 17.58 29.74
C ILE A 284 51.07 16.17 30.22
N SER A 285 51.32 16.04 31.52
CA SER A 285 51.59 14.74 32.13
C SER A 285 50.29 13.97 32.32
N ILE A 286 50.22 12.76 31.77
CA ILE A 286 49.06 11.87 31.87
C ILE A 286 49.37 10.82 32.95
N LYS A 287 48.49 10.69 33.94
CA LYS A 287 48.60 9.62 34.95
C LYS A 287 48.28 8.27 34.30
N HIS A 288 49.16 7.29 34.53
CA HIS A 288 48.94 5.89 34.14
C HIS A 288 47.76 5.30 34.92
N LYS A 289 46.98 4.45 34.26
CA LYS A 289 45.89 3.68 34.88
C LYS A 289 46.11 2.20 34.61
N ASP A 290 46.63 1.50 35.60
CA ASP A 290 46.70 0.04 35.54
C ASP A 290 45.29 -0.54 35.36
N TYR A 291 45.19 -1.57 34.52
CA TYR A 291 43.97 -2.34 34.33
C TYR A 291 44.32 -3.82 34.25
N ASP A 292 43.40 -4.67 34.72
CA ASP A 292 43.51 -6.10 34.57
C ASP A 292 43.12 -6.51 33.14
N GLN A 293 44.01 -7.25 32.47
CA GLN A 293 43.80 -7.62 31.08
C GLN A 293 42.68 -8.67 30.91
N ALA A 294 42.47 -9.54 31.90
CA ALA A 294 41.38 -10.52 31.87
C ALA A 294 40.02 -9.82 32.05
N GLU A 295 39.90 -8.90 33.00
CA GLU A 295 38.68 -8.10 33.21
C GLU A 295 38.34 -7.26 31.97
N LEU A 296 39.35 -6.68 31.29
CA LEU A 296 39.15 -5.94 30.04
C LEU A 296 38.59 -6.84 28.94
N LEU A 297 39.15 -8.04 28.76
CA LEU A 297 38.72 -8.98 27.72
C LEU A 297 37.32 -9.52 28.00
N GLU A 298 36.99 -9.76 29.27
CA GLU A 298 35.64 -10.15 29.69
C GLU A 298 34.64 -9.03 29.39
N ALA A 299 34.96 -7.78 29.74
CA ALA A 299 34.10 -6.64 29.45
C ALA A 299 33.88 -6.44 27.93
N LEU A 300 34.93 -6.59 27.11
CA LEU A 300 34.81 -6.55 25.65
C LEU A 300 33.96 -7.69 25.09
N SER A 301 34.08 -8.89 25.66
CA SER A 301 33.26 -10.05 25.30
C SER A 301 31.79 -9.82 25.62
N ASN A 302 31.50 -9.25 26.80
CA ASN A 302 30.14 -8.93 27.22
C ASN A 302 29.51 -7.91 26.27
N VAL A 303 30.22 -6.83 25.94
CA VAL A 303 29.73 -5.86 24.94
C VAL A 303 29.48 -6.55 23.59
N ALA A 304 30.42 -7.37 23.10
CA ALA A 304 30.25 -8.07 21.83
C ALA A 304 29.03 -9.01 21.82
N SER A 305 28.79 -9.73 22.92
CA SER A 305 27.61 -10.61 23.08
C SER A 305 26.29 -9.82 23.04
N VAL A 306 26.24 -8.63 23.66
CA VAL A 306 25.05 -7.76 23.62
C VAL A 306 24.77 -7.30 22.20
N PHE A 307 25.78 -6.89 21.44
CA PHE A 307 25.60 -6.57 20.02
C PHE A 307 25.16 -7.80 19.21
N ALA A 308 25.71 -8.98 19.50
CA ALA A 308 25.34 -10.23 18.80
C ALA A 308 23.88 -10.67 19.03
N LYS A 309 23.18 -10.12 20.03
CA LYS A 309 21.72 -10.31 20.16
C LYS A 309 20.99 -9.87 18.88
N LEU A 310 21.53 -8.88 18.17
CA LEU A 310 21.02 -8.32 16.92
C LEU A 310 21.33 -9.17 15.67
N ASP A 311 21.92 -10.35 15.78
CA ASP A 311 22.04 -11.24 14.61
C ASP A 311 20.67 -11.76 14.16
N GLY A 312 20.52 -12.00 12.85
CA GLY A 312 19.29 -12.45 12.22
C GLY A 312 18.86 -11.59 11.03
N TYR A 313 17.59 -11.67 10.68
CA TYR A 313 17.03 -11.02 9.49
C TYR A 313 15.72 -10.29 9.80
N ASP A 314 15.44 -9.27 9.00
CA ASP A 314 14.23 -8.46 9.17
C ASP A 314 13.04 -9.12 8.47
N VAL A 315 11.93 -9.20 9.18
CA VAL A 315 10.66 -9.75 8.71
C VAL A 315 9.61 -8.65 8.79
N VAL A 316 8.93 -8.40 7.67
CA VAL A 316 7.77 -7.50 7.64
C VAL A 316 6.53 -8.32 7.99
N LEU A 317 5.95 -8.02 9.15
CA LEU A 317 4.70 -8.60 9.62
C LEU A 317 3.54 -7.66 9.30
N ARG A 318 2.33 -8.24 9.27
CA ARG A 318 1.09 -7.49 9.18
C ARG A 318 0.08 -7.99 10.19
N THR A 319 -0.79 -7.09 10.60
CA THR A 319 -1.99 -7.43 11.38
C THR A 319 -2.97 -8.26 10.53
N LEU A 320 -3.75 -9.11 11.20
CA LEU A 320 -4.87 -9.84 10.58
C LEU A 320 -6.08 -8.94 10.35
N GLU A 321 -6.29 -7.99 11.26
CA GLU A 321 -7.33 -6.97 11.17
C GLU A 321 -6.94 -5.87 10.17
N VAL A 322 -7.96 -5.21 9.63
CA VAL A 322 -7.80 -4.10 8.68
C VAL A 322 -8.36 -2.84 9.34
N PHE A 323 -7.58 -1.78 9.33
CA PHE A 323 -7.91 -0.52 9.99
C PHE A 323 -8.14 0.59 8.99
N LYS A 324 -9.04 1.52 9.32
CA LYS A 324 -9.17 2.78 8.59
C LYS A 324 -7.90 3.60 8.75
N LYS A 325 -7.28 4.01 7.64
CA LYS A 325 -6.17 4.96 7.65
C LYS A 325 -6.66 6.34 8.07
N ASN A 326 -5.79 7.07 8.76
CA ASN A 326 -6.02 8.48 9.11
C ASN A 326 -6.04 9.40 7.88
N VAL A 327 -5.40 8.97 6.79
CA VAL A 327 -5.37 9.70 5.52
C VAL A 327 -6.41 9.10 4.58
N ALA A 328 -7.39 9.92 4.20
CA ALA A 328 -8.41 9.56 3.23
C ALA A 328 -7.83 9.43 1.80
N LEU A 329 -8.53 8.71 0.94
CA LEU A 329 -8.26 8.68 -0.49
C LEU A 329 -8.46 10.07 -1.10
N LYS A 330 -7.70 10.35 -2.15
CA LYS A 330 -7.90 11.56 -2.97
C LYS A 330 -9.14 11.44 -3.87
N GLU A 331 -9.46 10.22 -4.26
CA GLU A 331 -10.59 9.89 -5.15
C GLU A 331 -11.23 8.58 -4.69
N ALA A 332 -12.55 8.48 -4.85
CA ALA A 332 -13.27 7.26 -4.59
C ALA A 332 -12.76 6.12 -5.49
N LYS A 333 -12.56 4.95 -4.90
CA LYS A 333 -12.15 3.73 -5.62
C LYS A 333 -13.31 2.80 -5.93
N HIS A 334 -14.50 3.07 -5.42
CA HIS A 334 -15.69 2.29 -5.71
C HIS A 334 -16.88 3.19 -5.95
N TRP A 335 -17.85 2.66 -6.70
CA TRP A 335 -19.12 3.31 -7.02
C TRP A 335 -20.11 2.23 -7.41
N THR A 336 -21.38 2.62 -7.56
CA THR A 336 -22.45 1.72 -7.99
C THR A 336 -23.11 2.31 -9.21
N ALA A 337 -23.39 1.49 -10.23
CA ALA A 337 -24.16 1.93 -11.39
C ALA A 337 -25.46 1.12 -11.52
N PRO A 338 -26.60 1.79 -11.77
CA PRO A 338 -27.87 1.10 -11.99
C PRO A 338 -27.89 0.44 -13.37
N VAL A 339 -28.51 -0.74 -13.43
CA VAL A 339 -28.62 -1.50 -14.67
C VAL A 339 -29.60 -0.83 -15.64
N ARG A 340 -30.75 -0.39 -15.13
CA ARG A 340 -31.77 0.32 -15.88
C ARG A 340 -32.29 1.50 -15.08
N VAL A 341 -32.32 2.67 -15.72
CA VAL A 341 -33.01 3.87 -15.25
C VAL A 341 -33.74 4.44 -16.45
N TYR A 342 -35.01 4.80 -16.28
CA TYR A 342 -35.83 5.36 -17.35
C TYR A 342 -35.60 6.87 -17.44
N ALA A 343 -35.56 7.39 -18.67
CA ALA A 343 -35.49 8.83 -18.88
C ALA A 343 -36.78 9.52 -18.43
N VAL A 344 -36.65 10.73 -17.90
CA VAL A 344 -37.80 11.56 -17.53
C VAL A 344 -38.46 12.07 -18.81
N ASN A 345 -39.78 11.93 -18.89
CA ASN A 345 -40.60 12.42 -19.98
C ASN A 345 -41.76 13.21 -19.38
N ASP A 346 -41.62 14.52 -19.36
CA ASP A 346 -42.61 15.45 -18.78
C ASP A 346 -43.81 15.66 -19.70
N GLU A 347 -43.69 15.34 -20.98
CA GLU A 347 -44.75 15.51 -21.98
C GLU A 347 -45.76 14.36 -21.99
N TRP A 348 -45.41 13.22 -21.38
CA TRP A 348 -46.32 12.09 -21.29
C TRP A 348 -47.50 12.39 -20.37
N ALA A 349 -48.69 11.95 -20.79
CA ALA A 349 -49.90 11.99 -19.97
C ALA A 349 -50.61 10.63 -20.01
N SER A 350 -51.26 10.27 -18.91
CA SER A 350 -52.09 9.05 -18.84
C SER A 350 -53.26 9.13 -19.84
N GLU A 351 -53.77 7.97 -20.26
CA GLU A 351 -54.91 7.89 -21.20
C GLU A 351 -56.16 8.63 -20.69
N ASP A 352 -56.33 8.73 -19.37
CA ASP A 352 -57.42 9.47 -18.73
C ASP A 352 -57.10 10.96 -18.47
N GLY A 353 -55.90 11.42 -18.84
CA GLY A 353 -55.43 12.80 -18.76
C GLY A 353 -55.24 13.33 -17.33
N LYS A 354 -55.27 12.46 -16.32
CA LYS A 354 -55.18 12.87 -14.90
C LYS A 354 -53.75 12.93 -14.38
N VAL A 355 -52.84 12.21 -15.01
CA VAL A 355 -51.45 12.11 -14.59
C VAL A 355 -50.59 12.63 -15.72
N ASN A 356 -49.73 13.60 -15.42
CA ASN A 356 -48.73 14.14 -16.34
C ASN A 356 -47.33 13.80 -15.82
N GLY A 357 -46.42 13.54 -16.75
CA GLY A 357 -45.04 13.15 -16.51
C GLY A 357 -44.86 11.65 -16.23
N SER A 358 -43.77 11.09 -16.73
CA SER A 358 -43.42 9.67 -16.54
C SER A 358 -42.98 9.32 -15.11
N HIS A 359 -42.57 10.30 -14.32
CA HIS A 359 -42.10 10.12 -12.93
C HIS A 359 -42.97 10.91 -11.94
N ASP A 360 -42.98 10.47 -10.68
CA ASP A 360 -43.67 11.15 -9.59
C ASP A 360 -42.82 12.27 -8.95
N GLU A 361 -43.38 12.95 -7.93
CA GLU A 361 -42.71 14.04 -7.22
C GLU A 361 -41.42 13.61 -6.49
N LYS A 362 -41.23 12.30 -6.28
CA LYS A 362 -40.02 11.72 -5.67
C LYS A 362 -39.01 11.27 -6.72
N GLY A 363 -39.32 11.41 -8.01
CA GLY A 363 -38.52 10.93 -9.12
C GLY A 363 -38.62 9.43 -9.32
N GLU A 364 -39.65 8.76 -8.79
CA GLU A 364 -39.91 7.34 -9.07
C GLU A 364 -40.76 7.20 -10.32
N ILE A 365 -40.45 6.20 -11.15
CA ILE A 365 -41.21 5.96 -12.38
C ILE A 365 -42.65 5.51 -12.07
N ARG A 366 -43.61 6.09 -12.78
CA ARG A 366 -45.02 5.79 -12.60
C ARG A 366 -45.38 4.41 -13.20
N PRO A 367 -46.12 3.54 -12.48
CA PRO A 367 -46.57 2.25 -13.01
C PRO A 367 -47.41 2.37 -14.29
N GLU A 368 -48.17 3.45 -14.42
CA GLU A 368 -49.00 3.73 -15.60
C GLU A 368 -48.15 3.95 -16.85
N TYR A 369 -47.03 4.66 -16.71
CA TYR A 369 -46.07 4.86 -17.80
C TYR A 369 -45.35 3.55 -18.15
N LEU A 370 -44.94 2.77 -17.14
CA LEU A 370 -44.32 1.45 -17.33
C LEU A 370 -45.22 0.45 -18.08
N ALA A 371 -46.54 0.56 -17.92
CA ALA A 371 -47.50 -0.33 -18.57
C ALA A 371 -47.61 -0.09 -20.08
N VAL A 372 -47.31 1.14 -20.54
CA VAL A 372 -47.46 1.55 -21.95
C VAL A 372 -46.12 1.70 -22.68
N ILE A 373 -45.02 1.91 -21.96
CA ILE A 373 -43.71 2.12 -22.57
C ILE A 373 -43.16 0.85 -23.22
N GLN A 374 -42.69 0.98 -24.45
CA GLN A 374 -41.99 -0.07 -25.18
C GLN A 374 -40.53 0.33 -25.38
N LEU A 375 -39.60 -0.31 -24.65
CA LEU A 375 -38.17 0.03 -24.66
C LEU A 375 -37.43 -0.39 -25.93
N TYR A 376 -37.95 -1.39 -26.65
CA TYR A 376 -37.31 -1.99 -27.81
C TYR A 376 -38.23 -1.89 -29.01
N ASP A 377 -37.70 -1.47 -30.16
CA ASP A 377 -38.44 -1.46 -31.41
C ASP A 377 -38.77 -2.89 -31.91
N ASP A 378 -39.54 -2.99 -32.98
CA ASP A 378 -39.92 -4.27 -33.59
C ASP A 378 -38.72 -5.09 -34.12
N LYS A 379 -37.52 -4.48 -34.17
CA LYS A 379 -36.27 -5.08 -34.62
C LYS A 379 -35.31 -5.39 -33.46
N ASP A 380 -35.76 -5.31 -32.20
CA ASP A 380 -34.98 -5.50 -30.97
C ASP A 380 -33.84 -4.48 -30.78
N ASN A 381 -33.96 -3.29 -31.38
CA ASN A 381 -33.08 -2.17 -31.07
C ASN A 381 -33.62 -1.41 -29.87
N LEU A 382 -32.73 -1.06 -28.95
CA LEU A 382 -33.07 -0.20 -27.82
C LEU A 382 -33.42 1.20 -28.32
N ILE A 383 -34.53 1.75 -27.84
CA ILE A 383 -34.88 3.15 -28.04
C ILE A 383 -34.15 3.96 -26.95
N GLU A 384 -32.94 4.44 -27.27
CA GLU A 384 -32.01 5.03 -26.30
C GLU A 384 -32.60 6.23 -25.55
N GLU A 385 -33.45 7.03 -26.19
CA GLU A 385 -34.11 8.21 -25.62
C GLU A 385 -35.01 7.89 -24.41
N LEU A 386 -35.39 6.62 -24.23
CA LEU A 386 -36.27 6.19 -23.15
C LEU A 386 -35.52 5.80 -21.87
N LEU A 387 -34.19 5.70 -21.91
CA LEU A 387 -33.36 5.35 -20.77
C LEU A 387 -32.38 6.48 -20.43
N ASP A 388 -31.99 6.53 -19.17
CA ASP A 388 -30.88 7.39 -18.75
C ASP A 388 -29.58 6.95 -19.46
N PRO A 389 -28.85 7.86 -20.13
CA PRO A 389 -27.63 7.53 -20.88
C PRO A 389 -26.48 6.98 -20.00
N ASP A 390 -26.56 7.17 -18.69
CA ASP A 390 -25.56 6.70 -17.73
C ASP A 390 -25.89 5.31 -17.15
N CYS A 391 -27.07 4.75 -17.41
CA CYS A 391 -27.39 3.39 -17.00
C CYS A 391 -26.73 2.31 -17.89
N ILE A 392 -26.52 1.11 -17.34
CA ILE A 392 -25.76 0.06 -18.02
C ILE A 392 -26.46 -0.42 -19.30
N GLU A 393 -27.79 -0.51 -19.30
CA GLU A 393 -28.56 -0.96 -20.46
C GLU A 393 -28.47 0.01 -21.64
N ALA A 394 -28.54 1.32 -21.39
CA ALA A 394 -28.35 2.36 -22.41
C ALA A 394 -26.94 2.30 -23.03
N ARG A 395 -25.93 1.93 -22.23
CA ARG A 395 -24.54 1.78 -22.69
C ARG A 395 -24.24 0.41 -23.30
N ASN A 396 -25.19 -0.20 -23.99
CA ASN A 396 -25.05 -1.51 -24.64
C ASN A 396 -24.52 -2.59 -23.68
N TRP A 397 -25.08 -2.60 -22.45
CA TRP A 397 -24.76 -3.55 -21.39
C TRP A 397 -23.28 -3.53 -20.98
N ASN A 398 -22.56 -2.42 -21.17
CA ASN A 398 -21.12 -2.32 -20.89
C ASN A 398 -20.86 -2.44 -19.38
N LEU A 399 -19.86 -3.21 -18.99
CA LEU A 399 -19.49 -3.45 -17.59
C LEU A 399 -18.06 -2.97 -17.26
N SER A 400 -17.43 -2.17 -18.13
CA SER A 400 -16.13 -1.56 -17.81
C SER A 400 -16.31 -0.50 -16.74
N ALA A 401 -15.56 -0.63 -15.64
CA ALA A 401 -15.69 0.25 -14.48
C ALA A 401 -15.51 1.74 -14.85
N GLY A 402 -14.54 2.05 -15.71
CA GLY A 402 -14.19 3.43 -16.07
C GLY A 402 -15.32 4.22 -16.73
N GLN A 403 -16.32 3.55 -17.31
CA GLN A 403 -17.50 4.19 -17.90
C GLN A 403 -18.41 4.83 -16.85
N TYR A 404 -18.47 4.23 -15.66
CA TYR A 404 -19.40 4.63 -14.59
C TYR A 404 -18.70 5.36 -13.45
N LYS A 405 -17.41 5.65 -13.59
CA LYS A 405 -16.64 6.33 -12.55
C LYS A 405 -17.19 7.74 -12.34
N PRO A 406 -17.58 8.12 -11.10
CA PRO A 406 -18.08 9.45 -10.84
C PRO A 406 -17.07 10.52 -11.24
N PHE A 407 -17.55 11.54 -11.96
CA PHE A 407 -16.70 12.65 -12.38
C PHE A 407 -16.30 13.50 -11.17
N ASN A 408 -15.00 13.60 -10.90
CA ASN A 408 -14.47 14.47 -9.85
C ASN A 408 -14.12 15.86 -10.43
N PHE A 409 -15.00 16.83 -10.22
CA PHE A 409 -14.83 18.20 -10.68
C PHE A 409 -13.60 18.90 -10.08
N ALA A 410 -13.10 18.47 -8.92
CA ALA A 410 -11.94 19.08 -8.26
C ALA A 410 -10.59 18.73 -8.93
N ALA A 411 -10.55 17.70 -9.77
CA ALA A 411 -9.33 17.22 -10.42
C ALA A 411 -9.00 17.93 -11.75
N ILE A 412 -9.91 18.77 -12.26
CA ILE A 412 -9.73 19.48 -13.53
C ILE A 412 -8.76 20.65 -13.31
N LYS A 413 -7.49 20.47 -13.74
CA LYS A 413 -6.54 21.57 -13.94
C LYS A 413 -6.87 22.31 -15.24
N SER A 414 -7.92 23.13 -15.21
CA SER A 414 -8.26 24.06 -16.28
C SER A 414 -8.13 25.48 -15.73
N ASP A 415 -7.55 26.40 -16.52
CA ASP A 415 -7.51 27.83 -16.16
C ASP A 415 -8.91 28.45 -16.08
N LYS A 416 -9.92 27.81 -16.71
CA LYS A 416 -11.34 28.13 -16.55
C LYS A 416 -12.00 27.14 -15.60
N SER A 417 -12.77 27.64 -14.64
CA SER A 417 -13.55 26.79 -13.74
C SER A 417 -14.63 26.01 -14.51
N VAL A 418 -15.01 24.82 -14.02
CA VAL A 418 -16.10 24.02 -14.62
C VAL A 418 -17.41 24.82 -14.69
N ALA A 419 -17.67 25.65 -13.68
CA ALA A 419 -18.83 26.54 -13.67
C ALA A 419 -18.82 27.55 -14.83
N GLU A 420 -17.64 28.04 -15.23
CA GLU A 420 -17.51 28.92 -16.40
C GLU A 420 -17.74 28.18 -17.71
N MET A 421 -17.24 26.95 -17.84
CA MET A 421 -17.54 26.11 -19.01
C MET A 421 -19.02 25.79 -19.14
N ILE A 422 -19.69 25.46 -18.03
CA ILE A 422 -21.14 25.22 -18.01
C ILE A 422 -21.90 26.50 -18.40
N ARG A 423 -21.53 27.66 -17.85
CA ARG A 423 -22.15 28.95 -18.23
C ARG A 423 -21.90 29.30 -19.70
N GLU A 424 -20.71 29.00 -20.22
CA GLU A 424 -20.34 29.23 -21.62
C GLU A 424 -21.17 28.33 -22.55
N LEU A 425 -21.32 27.05 -22.22
CA LEU A 425 -22.21 26.11 -22.94
C LEU A 425 -23.67 26.55 -22.89
N GLN A 426 -24.20 26.90 -21.71
CA GLN A 426 -25.58 27.43 -21.59
C GLN A 426 -25.78 28.70 -22.41
N SER A 427 -24.77 29.57 -22.48
CA SER A 427 -24.82 30.77 -23.33
C SER A 427 -24.82 30.42 -24.82
N GLN A 428 -24.06 29.41 -25.24
CA GLN A 428 -24.05 28.93 -26.63
C GLN A 428 -25.37 28.25 -27.00
N GLU A 429 -25.90 27.39 -26.14
CA GLU A 429 -27.19 26.73 -26.32
C GLU A 429 -28.31 27.75 -26.47
N LYS A 430 -28.34 28.78 -25.60
CA LYS A 430 -29.30 29.89 -25.72
C LYS A 430 -29.19 30.61 -27.05
N LYS A 431 -27.98 30.84 -27.56
CA LYS A 431 -27.78 31.46 -28.90
C LYS A 431 -28.28 30.56 -30.03
N ILE A 432 -28.11 29.24 -29.91
CA ILE A 432 -28.63 28.27 -30.88
C ILE A 432 -30.17 28.31 -30.86
N ILE A 433 -30.79 28.28 -29.68
CA ILE A 433 -32.24 28.36 -29.50
C ILE A 433 -32.77 29.68 -30.08
N ASP A 434 -32.16 30.82 -29.76
CA ASP A 434 -32.54 32.12 -30.32
C ASP A 434 -32.38 32.18 -31.84
N GLY A 435 -31.35 31.52 -32.38
CA GLY A 435 -31.12 31.39 -33.83
C GLY A 435 -32.17 30.54 -34.52
N LEU A 436 -32.54 29.40 -33.92
CA LEU A 436 -33.62 28.53 -34.40
C LEU A 436 -34.98 29.23 -34.34
N GLY A 437 -35.26 30.00 -33.28
CA GLY A 437 -36.47 30.81 -33.18
C GLY A 437 -36.58 31.87 -34.28
N LYS A 438 -35.46 32.52 -34.64
CA LYS A 438 -35.42 33.46 -35.78
C LYS A 438 -35.65 32.76 -37.11
N LEU A 439 -35.08 31.57 -37.31
CA LEU A 439 -35.31 30.76 -38.50
C LEU A 439 -36.78 30.32 -38.60
N LEU A 440 -37.38 29.90 -37.48
CA LEU A 440 -38.79 29.54 -37.41
C LEU A 440 -39.70 30.72 -37.78
N ALA A 441 -39.46 31.91 -37.22
CA ALA A 441 -40.20 33.13 -37.57
C ALA A 441 -40.05 33.51 -39.06
N MET A 442 -38.87 33.31 -39.64
CA MET A 442 -38.63 33.51 -41.08
C MET A 442 -39.42 32.53 -41.96
N VAL A 443 -39.56 31.27 -41.53
CA VAL A 443 -40.32 30.23 -42.24
C VAL A 443 -41.83 30.44 -42.10
N GLU A 444 -42.30 30.90 -40.94
CA GLU A 444 -43.71 31.17 -40.66
C GLU A 444 -44.20 32.52 -41.21
N GLY A 445 -43.30 33.34 -41.78
CA GLY A 445 -43.66 34.60 -42.44
C GLY A 445 -44.06 35.74 -41.49
N ILE A 446 -43.74 35.61 -40.20
CA ILE A 446 -43.97 36.65 -39.19
C ILE A 446 -42.71 37.54 -39.18
N LYS A 447 -42.83 38.75 -39.71
CA LYS A 447 -41.75 39.76 -39.72
C LYS A 447 -41.48 40.34 -38.34
#